data_AF-A0A9P9EI53-F1
#
_entry.id   AF-A0A9P9EI53-F1
#
_cell.length_a   1.000
_cell.length_b   1.000
_cell.length_c   1.000
_cell.angle_alpha   90.00
_cell.angle_beta   90.00
_cell.angle_gamma   90.00
#
_symmetry.space_group_name_H-M   'P 1'
#
loop_
_entity.id
_entity.type
_entity.pdbx_description
1 polymer ?
#
loop_
_entity_poly.entity_id
_entity_poly.type
_entity_poly.pdbx_seq_one_letter_code
_entity_poly.pdbx_strand_id
1 'polypeptide(L)'
;MAADLEKSLQLAHSKPMDSCQLASPDDNVPLHDSNKGLKQQLNTHHLTFISIGAVIGTGIILGVGNILTKSGPVGLVLGYSVIGSVVYCAQFIYLPYAS
;
A
#
# COMPACT_ATOMS: atom_id res chain seq x y z
N MET A 1 0.86 26.20 38.60
CA MET A 1 -0.57 26.18 38.21
C MET A 1 -0.82 26.31 36.70
N ALA A 2 0.07 26.86 35.86
CA ALA A 2 -0.12 26.85 34.39
C ALA A 2 0.63 25.73 33.64
N ALA A 3 1.66 25.13 34.24
CA ALA A 3 2.39 23.96 33.68
C ALA A 3 1.57 22.64 33.64
N ASP A 4 0.26 22.73 33.92
CA ASP A 4 -0.73 21.65 33.91
C ASP A 4 -1.48 21.56 32.55
N LEU A 5 -1.49 22.66 31.78
CA LEU A 5 -2.15 22.73 30.47
C LEU A 5 -1.31 22.09 29.34
N GLU A 6 0.02 22.22 29.41
CA GLU A 6 0.96 21.58 28.46
C GLU A 6 0.98 20.05 28.61
N LYS A 7 0.73 19.53 29.82
CA LYS A 7 0.68 18.07 30.08
C LYS A 7 -0.66 17.43 29.69
N SER A 8 -1.73 18.22 29.63
CA SER A 8 -3.05 17.76 29.19
C SER A 8 -3.21 17.73 27.67
N LEU A 9 -2.45 18.51 26.89
CA LEU A 9 -2.38 18.36 25.42
C LEU A 9 -1.40 17.25 24.98
N GLN A 10 -0.54 16.75 25.86
CA GLN A 10 0.13 15.45 25.65
C GLN A 10 -0.78 14.25 25.99
N LEU A 11 -1.95 14.52 26.59
CA LEU A 11 -3.01 13.56 26.93
C LEU A 11 -4.27 13.77 26.06
N ALA A 12 -4.11 14.38 24.88
CA ALA A 12 -4.69 13.85 23.65
C ALA A 12 -3.64 12.91 23.03
N HIS A 13 -3.20 11.90 23.78
CA HIS A 13 -3.99 10.67 23.84
C HIS A 13 -4.47 10.32 22.44
N SER A 14 -3.58 9.74 21.65
CA SER A 14 -3.49 8.29 21.63
C SER A 14 -4.83 7.67 21.25
N LYS A 15 -5.00 7.50 19.95
CA LYS A 15 -5.13 6.13 19.50
C LYS A 15 -4.08 5.95 18.41
N PRO A 16 -3.22 4.92 18.49
CA PRO A 16 -2.31 4.68 17.41
C PRO A 16 -3.22 4.34 16.23
N MET A 17 -3.14 5.10 15.15
CA MET A 17 -3.63 4.60 13.88
C MET A 17 -2.44 3.89 13.24
N ASP A 18 -2.12 2.73 13.83
CA ASP A 18 -1.35 1.64 13.23
C ASP A 18 -2.14 1.14 12.01
N SER A 19 -2.17 1.93 10.94
CA SER A 19 -2.98 1.61 9.77
C SER A 19 -2.34 2.14 8.50
N CYS A 20 -1.09 1.75 8.30
CA CYS A 20 -0.47 1.52 6.98
C CYS A 20 0.59 0.40 7.09
N GLN A 21 0.40 -0.59 7.97
CA GLN A 21 1.31 -1.73 8.05
C GLN A 21 0.53 -2.99 8.37
N LEU A 22 -0.19 -3.49 7.36
CA LEU A 22 -0.82 -4.81 7.44
C LEU A 22 -0.30 -5.74 6.35
N ALA A 23 1.02 -5.71 6.17
CA ALA A 23 1.78 -6.90 5.80
C ALA A 23 3.26 -6.61 6.04
N SER A 24 3.65 -6.45 7.30
CA SER A 24 4.94 -7.02 7.67
C SER A 24 4.74 -8.53 7.52
N PRO A 25 5.39 -9.25 6.59
CA PRO A 25 5.80 -10.60 6.92
C PRO A 25 6.75 -10.43 8.10
N ASP A 26 6.19 -10.40 9.31
CA ASP A 26 6.97 -10.54 10.51
C ASP A 26 7.60 -11.93 10.41
N ASP A 27 8.93 -11.97 10.25
CA ASP A 27 9.75 -13.18 10.25
C ASP A 27 9.66 -13.96 11.58
N ASN A 28 8.72 -13.62 12.48
CA ASN A 28 8.41 -14.39 13.68
C ASN A 28 7.39 -15.52 13.50
N VAL A 29 7.03 -15.96 12.28
CA VAL A 29 6.29 -17.23 12.13
C VAL A 29 7.14 -18.30 12.80
N PRO A 30 6.73 -18.84 13.97
CA PRO A 30 7.52 -19.85 14.64
C PRO A 30 7.56 -21.02 13.67
N LEU A 31 8.76 -21.40 13.23
CA LEU A 31 9.02 -22.66 12.55
C LEU A 31 8.67 -23.76 13.56
N HIS A 32 7.39 -24.06 13.65
CA HIS A 32 6.87 -25.07 14.54
C HIS A 32 6.97 -26.40 13.80
N ASP A 33 8.15 -26.99 13.88
CA ASP A 33 8.35 -28.42 13.66
C ASP A 33 7.47 -29.18 14.65
N SER A 34 6.24 -29.51 14.24
CA SER A 34 5.43 -30.51 14.92
C SER A 34 4.44 -31.12 13.95
N ASN A 35 4.91 -32.17 13.27
CA ASN A 35 4.23 -33.46 13.15
C ASN A 35 2.72 -33.48 13.50
N LYS A 36 1.88 -32.79 12.72
CA LYS A 36 0.41 -32.93 12.71
C LYS A 36 -0.06 -32.59 11.30
N GLY A 37 -0.50 -33.63 10.58
CA GLY A 37 -0.83 -33.55 9.15
C GLY A 37 -2.10 -32.75 8.87
N LEU A 38 -1.95 -31.48 8.53
CA LEU A 38 -2.90 -30.73 7.71
C LEU A 38 -2.10 -29.92 6.69
N LYS A 39 -2.04 -30.44 5.47
CA LYS A 39 -1.74 -29.76 4.20
C LYS A 39 -1.15 -28.35 4.35
N GLN A 40 0.18 -28.29 4.43
CA GLN A 40 1.00 -27.09 4.26
C GLN A 40 0.91 -26.59 2.79
N GLN A 41 -0.32 -26.37 2.29
CA GLN A 41 -0.63 -26.20 0.87
C GLN A 41 -0.87 -24.75 0.45
N LEU A 42 -0.81 -23.77 1.35
CA LEU A 42 -0.61 -22.39 0.94
C LEU A 42 0.83 -22.00 1.25
N ASN A 43 1.68 -22.26 0.26
CA ASN A 43 3.06 -21.84 0.19
C ASN A 43 3.19 -20.33 0.48
N THR A 44 4.26 -19.91 1.18
CA THR A 44 4.59 -18.51 1.51
C THR A 44 4.39 -17.54 0.34
N HIS A 45 4.61 -17.97 -0.91
CA HIS A 45 4.37 -17.16 -2.12
C HIS A 45 2.89 -16.74 -2.33
N HIS A 46 1.92 -17.56 -1.91
CA HIS A 46 0.49 -17.20 -2.01
C HIS A 46 0.11 -16.13 -0.98
N LEU A 47 0.74 -16.15 0.20
CA LEU A 47 0.55 -15.13 1.22
C LEU A 47 1.20 -13.80 0.80
N THR A 48 2.35 -13.84 0.13
CA THR A 48 2.97 -12.66 -0.47
C THR A 48 2.07 -12.00 -1.51
N PHE A 49 1.41 -12.78 -2.38
CA PHE A 49 0.48 -12.22 -3.35
C PHE A 49 -0.77 -11.60 -2.70
N ILE A 50 -1.29 -12.20 -1.63
CA ILE A 50 -2.41 -11.64 -0.85
C ILE A 50 -2.02 -10.29 -0.23
N SER A 51 -0.82 -10.19 0.32
CA SER A 51 -0.27 -8.96 0.89
C SER A 51 -0.16 -7.84 -0.16
N ILE A 52 0.42 -8.15 -1.33
CA ILE A 52 0.56 -7.19 -2.44
C ILE A 52 -0.82 -6.74 -2.94
N GLY A 53 -1.77 -7.68 -3.08
CA GLY A 53 -3.15 -7.37 -3.46
C GLY A 53 -3.86 -6.46 -2.47
N ALA A 54 -3.63 -6.63 -1.17
CA ALA A 54 -4.24 -5.80 -0.13
C ALA A 54 -3.73 -4.35 -0.15
N VAL A 55 -2.40 -4.16 -0.22
CA VAL A 55 -1.80 -2.80 -0.25
C VAL A 55 -2.13 -2.06 -1.55
N ILE A 56 -2.11 -2.75 -2.70
CA ILE A 56 -2.53 -2.19 -3.99
C ILE A 56 -4.03 -1.83 -3.94
N GLY A 57 -4.86 -2.73 -3.40
CA GLY A 57 -6.31 -2.58 -3.35
C GLY A 57 -6.76 -1.38 -2.52
N THR A 58 -6.23 -1.19 -1.30
CA THR A 58 -6.62 -0.02 -0.49
C THR A 58 -5.87 1.25 -0.90
N GLY A 59 -4.59 1.16 -1.26
CA GLY A 59 -3.78 2.31 -1.65
C GLY A 59 -4.27 2.99 -2.93
N ILE A 60 -4.62 2.21 -3.97
CA ILE A 60 -5.18 2.76 -5.20
C ILE A 60 -6.56 3.36 -4.93
N ILE A 61 -7.42 2.70 -4.17
CA ILE A 61 -8.81 3.15 -3.98
C ILE A 61 -8.84 4.43 -3.13
N LEU A 62 -8.04 4.53 -2.06
CA LEU A 62 -7.95 5.76 -1.24
C LEU A 62 -7.29 6.91 -2.02
N GLY A 63 -6.24 6.64 -2.77
CA GLY A 63 -5.55 7.66 -3.57
C GLY A 63 -6.40 8.15 -4.75
N VAL A 64 -6.90 7.21 -5.56
CA VAL A 64 -7.69 7.48 -6.77
C VAL A 64 -9.09 7.98 -6.42
N GLY A 65 -9.71 7.48 -5.35
CA GLY A 65 -11.04 7.93 -4.92
C GLY A 65 -11.06 9.42 -4.52
N ASN A 66 -10.02 9.89 -3.83
CA ASN A 66 -9.91 11.29 -3.42
C ASN A 66 -9.69 12.24 -4.60
N ILE A 67 -8.94 11.82 -5.62
CA ILE A 67 -8.80 12.61 -6.85
C ILE A 67 -10.04 12.53 -7.73
N LEU A 68 -10.74 11.38 -7.79
CA LEU A 68 -11.90 11.18 -8.64
C LEU A 68 -13.06 12.11 -8.26
N THR A 69 -13.31 12.31 -6.97
CA THR A 69 -14.34 13.25 -6.51
C THR A 69 -13.95 14.70 -6.78
N LYS A 70 -12.66 15.04 -6.73
CA LYS A 70 -12.18 16.41 -6.95
C LYS A 70 -12.02 16.78 -8.43
N SER A 71 -11.61 15.85 -9.29
CA SER A 71 -11.32 16.11 -10.71
C SER A 71 -12.44 15.68 -11.66
N GLY A 72 -13.47 15.00 -11.15
CA GLY A 72 -14.46 14.33 -11.97
C GLY A 72 -13.88 13.16 -12.79
N PRO A 73 -14.73 12.38 -13.46
CA PRO A 73 -14.29 11.20 -14.25
C PRO A 73 -13.40 11.60 -15.44
N VAL A 74 -13.64 12.76 -16.03
CA VAL A 74 -12.87 13.24 -17.18
C VAL A 74 -11.46 13.68 -16.77
N GLY A 75 -11.32 14.39 -15.64
CA GLY A 75 -10.00 14.83 -15.15
C GLY A 75 -9.10 13.66 -14.76
N LEU A 76 -9.68 12.58 -14.22
CA LEU A 76 -8.94 11.37 -13.89
C LEU A 76 -8.41 10.67 -15.16
N VAL A 77 -9.26 10.49 -16.17
CA VAL A 77 -8.88 9.84 -17.44
C VAL A 77 -7.83 10.67 -18.19
N LEU A 78 -7.99 12.00 -18.22
CA LEU A 78 -7.00 12.88 -18.85
C LEU A 78 -5.66 12.84 -18.12
N GLY A 79 -5.65 12.90 -16.78
CA GLY A 79 -4.42 12.78 -16.00
C GLY A 79 -3.69 11.47 -16.24
N TYR A 80 -4.42 10.34 -16.24
CA TYR A 80 -3.83 9.03 -16.51
C TYR A 80 -3.34 8.89 -17.95
N SER A 81 -4.08 9.45 -18.93
CA SER A 81 -3.70 9.43 -20.35
C SER A 81 -2.39 10.17 -20.62
N VAL A 82 -2.18 11.33 -19.99
CA VAL A 82 -0.92 12.08 -20.13
C VAL A 82 0.26 11.30 -19.57
N ILE A 83 0.12 10.75 -18.35
CA ILE A 83 1.18 9.95 -17.71
C ILE A 83 1.49 8.71 -18.56
N GLY A 84 0.46 8.01 -19.05
CA GLY A 84 0.60 6.86 -19.94
C GLY A 84 1.28 7.21 -21.27
N SER A 85 0.93 8.35 -21.87
CA SER A 85 1.55 8.83 -23.11
C SER A 85 3.03 9.17 -22.91
N VAL A 86 3.41 9.83 -21.81
CA VAL A 86 4.81 10.13 -21.50
C VAL A 86 5.63 8.85 -21.32
N VAL A 87 5.10 7.87 -20.58
CA VAL A 87 5.80 6.59 -20.38
C VAL A 87 5.89 5.79 -21.67
N TYR A 88 4.83 5.76 -22.49
CA TYR A 88 4.87 5.12 -23.79
C TYR A 88 5.90 5.77 -24.71
N CYS A 89 5.92 7.11 -24.79
CA CYS A 89 6.92 7.83 -25.55
C CYS A 89 8.32 7.55 -25.01
N ALA A 90 8.53 7.57 -23.69
CA ALA A 90 9.82 7.27 -23.08
C ALA A 90 10.28 5.83 -23.39
N GLN A 91 9.42 4.84 -23.16
CA GLN A 91 9.73 3.43 -23.43
C GLN A 91 10.01 3.20 -24.92
N PHE A 92 9.22 3.82 -25.80
CA PHE A 92 9.44 3.76 -27.25
C PHE A 92 10.76 4.42 -27.67
N ILE A 93 11.15 5.54 -27.03
CA ILE A 93 12.43 6.22 -27.28
C ILE A 93 13.63 5.39 -26.79
N TYR A 94 13.48 4.60 -25.73
CA TYR A 94 14.58 3.78 -25.20
C TYR A 94 14.87 2.53 -26.05
N LEU A 95 13.93 2.09 -26.88
CA LEU A 95 14.11 0.93 -27.78
C LEU A 95 15.25 1.12 -28.81
N PRO A 96 15.44 2.29 -29.47
CA PRO A 96 16.60 2.52 -30.35
C PRO A 96 17.94 2.78 -29.63
N TYR A 97 17.99 2.89 -28.29
CA TYR A 97 19.25 3.10 -27.53
C TYR A 97 19.90 1.80 -27.01
N ALA A 98 19.30 0.64 -27.30
CA ALA A 98 19.78 -0.68 -26.90
C ALA A 98 20.40 -1.47 -28.08
N SER A 99 21.06 -0.80 -29.01
CA SER A 99 21.91 -1.39 -30.05
C SER A 99 23.28 -0.71 -30.08
#